data_AF-A0A412TP54-F1
#
_entry.id   AF-A0A412TP54-F1
#
_cell.length_a   1.000
_cell.length_b   1.000
_cell.length_c   1.000
_cell.angle_alpha   90.00
_cell.angle_beta   90.00
_cell.angle_gamma   90.00
#
_symmetry.space_group_name_H-M   'P 1'
#
loop_
_entity.id
_entity.type
_entity.pdbx_description
1 polymer ?
#
loop_
_entity_poly.entity_id
_entity_poly.type
_entity_poly.pdbx_seq_one_letter_code
_entity_poly.pdbx_strand_id
1 'polypeptide(L)'
;MIIKKVHISKFRGFANVEFEMGDQITVIAGQNGTQKTTLLGILSQTFSLRGHKTMNTAKPLCGGNYISSFADKFKLSKTFDVANSHEWTLFLHNSEEPYVIQSILRDKSTGEIRFWRKGNRSKGSGYIQLPVIYLSLKRLFPIGEDDKIHQSTNVELAADEIKLYQELHNEILISLDSIVQADYLESPNKNTLGVNTDYYDWSQNSAGQDNIGKIILALLSFKRLKKDFPDDYKGGLLVIDEIDATMYPASQNKLIEVLRKYASKLSLQIIFTTHSLSLLEKVCKLQKDLSLKEATKNQVKVVFLEKKDKNINIIGNVPFATISNRLNVIISNEKAAKIEVYTEDKETAIFTKKLLGTKANNLKFIDVTISCSTLMDLVYRKVPSFTFPNSVIVLDGDVRNDTANKKKIKGAKNVLILPTSESPERIIANLLYNLSDTDPLWASLNPDYTKQVCFRDYSIERINSNREDAKKWFRKQQEELGTKWCTKTIHRWKKDYSEEFNTFVADFVTVYNNFAKELSIDKI
;
A
#
# COMPACT_ATOMS: atom_id res chain seq x y z
N MET A 1 14.62 16.33 6.38
CA MET A 1 14.26 15.75 5.07
C MET A 1 15.35 16.15 4.08
N ILE A 2 15.77 15.29 3.15
CA ILE A 2 16.93 15.56 2.28
C ILE A 2 16.51 15.62 0.81
N ILE A 3 16.20 14.46 0.21
CA ILE A 3 15.75 14.34 -1.18
C ILE A 3 14.22 14.34 -1.19
N LYS A 4 13.62 15.25 -1.95
CA LYS A 4 12.16 15.32 -2.14
C LYS A 4 11.72 14.45 -3.31
N LYS A 5 12.44 14.55 -4.42
CA LYS A 5 12.05 13.98 -5.71
C LYS A 5 13.30 13.70 -6.55
N VAL A 6 13.20 12.71 -7.42
CA VAL A 6 14.29 12.34 -8.34
C VAL A 6 13.76 12.18 -9.75
N HIS A 7 14.49 12.75 -10.70
CA HIS A 7 14.27 12.58 -12.13
C HIS A 7 15.51 11.96 -12.75
N ILE A 8 15.36 10.81 -13.41
CA ILE A 8 16.44 10.11 -14.10
C ILE A 8 16.19 10.27 -15.59
N SER A 9 16.91 11.21 -16.21
CA SER A 9 16.88 11.43 -17.65
C SER A 9 17.38 10.19 -18.39
N LYS A 10 18.53 9.66 -17.97
CA LYS A 10 19.08 8.40 -18.51
C LYS A 10 20.03 7.75 -17.52
N PHE A 11 19.84 6.47 -17.23
CA PHE A 11 20.80 5.65 -16.51
C PHE A 11 20.52 4.16 -16.79
N ARG A 12 21.36 3.49 -17.59
CA ARG A 12 21.14 2.09 -17.98
C ARG A 12 19.70 1.86 -18.49
N GLY A 13 18.88 1.09 -17.77
CA GLY A 13 17.49 0.83 -18.16
C GLY A 13 16.51 1.94 -17.80
N PHE A 14 16.91 2.91 -16.97
CA PHE A 14 16.09 4.07 -16.67
C PHE A 14 16.18 5.09 -17.81
N ALA A 15 15.03 5.46 -18.37
CA ALA A 15 14.93 6.46 -19.43
C ALA A 15 13.75 7.39 -19.14
N ASN A 16 14.06 8.65 -18.81
CA ASN A 16 13.11 9.70 -18.48
C ASN A 16 12.05 9.27 -17.45
N VAL A 17 12.49 8.77 -16.29
CA VAL A 17 11.60 8.36 -15.19
C VAL A 17 11.69 9.34 -14.03
N GLU A 18 10.58 9.46 -13.29
CA GLU A 18 10.47 10.41 -12.20
C GLU A 18 9.64 9.83 -11.05
N PHE A 19 10.05 10.10 -9.81
CA PHE A 19 9.30 9.68 -8.63
C PHE A 19 9.60 10.54 -7.40
N GLU A 20 8.64 10.57 -6.48
CA GLU A 20 8.78 11.21 -5.17
C GLU A 20 9.41 10.26 -4.15
N MET A 21 10.18 10.84 -3.23
CA MET A 21 10.79 10.12 -2.12
C MET A 21 9.92 10.26 -0.86
N GLY A 22 10.01 9.27 0.02
CA GLY A 22 9.51 9.43 1.38
C GLY A 22 10.45 10.31 2.21
N ASP A 23 9.90 11.21 2.99
CA ASP A 23 10.63 12.15 3.85
C ASP A 23 11.44 11.45 4.94
N GLN A 24 11.00 10.25 5.35
CA GLN A 24 11.67 9.39 6.33
C GLN A 24 12.07 8.04 5.73
N ILE A 25 11.14 7.32 5.08
CA ILE A 25 11.39 5.98 4.55
C ILE A 25 10.95 5.90 3.08
N THR A 26 11.86 5.46 2.22
CA THR A 26 11.54 5.06 0.84
C THR A 26 11.86 3.58 0.65
N VAL A 27 10.86 2.80 0.25
CA VAL A 27 10.99 1.36 0.00
C VAL A 27 10.97 1.11 -1.49
N ILE A 28 12.00 0.44 -2.00
CA ILE A 28 12.13 0.11 -3.42
C ILE A 28 11.93 -1.40 -3.58
N ALA A 29 10.86 -1.77 -4.29
CA ALA A 29 10.50 -3.16 -4.56
C ALA A 29 10.44 -3.42 -6.06
N GLY A 30 10.51 -4.69 -6.46
CA GLY A 30 10.46 -5.10 -7.86
C GLY A 30 11.21 -6.40 -8.08
N GLN A 31 10.91 -7.09 -9.17
CA GLN A 31 11.51 -8.39 -9.51
C GLN A 31 13.05 -8.32 -9.66
N ASN A 32 13.69 -9.48 -9.75
CA ASN A 32 15.13 -9.54 -10.06
C ASN A 32 15.42 -8.90 -11.43
N GLY A 33 16.56 -8.24 -11.56
CA GLY A 33 16.94 -7.54 -12.80
C GLY A 33 16.27 -6.19 -13.05
N THR A 34 15.49 -5.67 -12.10
CA THR A 34 14.85 -4.33 -12.17
C THR A 34 15.74 -3.16 -11.75
N GLN A 35 17.06 -3.39 -11.55
CA GLN A 35 18.06 -2.37 -11.24
C GLN A 35 17.87 -1.62 -9.90
N LYS A 36 17.24 -2.27 -8.91
CA LYS A 36 17.05 -1.76 -7.53
C LYS A 36 18.34 -1.22 -6.88
N THR A 37 19.39 -2.02 -6.82
CA THR A 37 20.71 -1.61 -6.29
C THR A 37 21.32 -0.44 -7.07
N THR A 38 21.10 -0.38 -8.39
CA THR A 38 21.53 0.77 -9.20
C THR A 38 20.81 2.05 -8.77
N LEU A 39 19.49 1.97 -8.51
CA LEU A 39 18.72 3.09 -8.00
C LEU A 39 19.22 3.55 -6.62
N LEU A 40 19.52 2.62 -5.69
CA LEU A 40 20.15 2.98 -4.41
C LEU A 40 21.48 3.71 -4.61
N GLY A 41 22.29 3.30 -5.59
CA GLY A 41 23.54 3.96 -5.95
C GLY A 41 23.35 5.38 -6.46
N ILE A 42 22.39 5.58 -7.37
CA ILE A 42 22.00 6.91 -7.91
C ILE A 42 21.61 7.86 -6.78
N LEU A 43 20.82 7.37 -5.81
CA LEU A 43 20.27 8.16 -4.71
C LEU A 43 21.31 8.53 -3.64
N SER A 44 22.37 7.74 -3.49
CA SER A 44 23.32 7.87 -2.38
C SER A 44 24.67 8.48 -2.77
N GLN A 45 25.12 8.31 -4.01
CA GLN A 45 26.50 8.64 -4.39
C GLN A 45 26.85 10.12 -4.35
N THR A 46 25.85 10.99 -4.42
CA THR A 46 26.03 12.45 -4.43
C THR A 46 26.33 13.01 -3.05
N PHE A 47 26.25 12.18 -2.00
CA PHE A 47 26.44 12.58 -0.62
C PHE A 47 27.82 12.16 -0.11
N SER A 48 28.48 13.04 0.61
CA SER A 48 29.78 12.79 1.22
C SER A 48 30.00 13.73 2.39
N LEU A 49 30.66 13.27 3.46
CA LEU A 49 31.08 14.13 4.56
C LEU A 49 32.51 14.67 4.41
N ARG A 50 33.29 14.22 3.39
CA ARG A 50 34.73 14.54 3.28
C ARG A 50 35.04 16.03 3.16
N GLY A 51 34.16 16.80 2.53
CA GLY A 51 34.32 18.24 2.35
C GLY A 51 33.63 19.07 3.43
N HIS A 52 33.03 18.44 4.45
CA HIS A 52 32.43 19.16 5.57
C HIS A 52 33.53 19.85 6.39
N LYS A 53 33.25 21.05 6.93
CA LYS A 53 34.27 21.83 7.64
C LYS A 53 34.69 21.20 8.97
N THR A 54 33.72 20.67 9.71
CA THR A 54 33.88 20.19 11.10
C THR A 54 33.77 18.68 11.27
N MET A 55 32.95 18.02 10.44
CA MET A 55 32.63 16.59 10.56
C MET A 55 33.45 15.68 9.62
N ASN A 56 34.39 16.23 8.85
CA ASN A 56 35.13 15.48 7.82
C ASN A 56 36.02 14.35 8.35
N THR A 57 36.43 14.40 9.62
CA THR A 57 37.22 13.37 10.30
C THR A 57 36.38 12.32 11.01
N ALA A 58 35.07 12.54 11.14
CA ALA A 58 34.17 11.62 11.82
C ALA A 58 34.07 10.29 11.07
N LYS A 59 34.08 9.18 11.82
CA LYS A 59 33.95 7.82 11.28
C LYS A 59 32.68 7.13 11.80
N PRO A 60 31.98 6.35 10.95
CA PRO A 60 30.88 5.51 11.40
C PRO A 60 31.38 4.36 12.28
N LEU A 61 30.55 3.97 13.26
CA LEU A 61 30.77 2.79 14.08
C LEU A 61 30.62 1.48 13.29
N CYS A 62 29.79 1.47 12.25
CA CYS A 62 29.62 0.31 11.36
C CYS A 62 30.78 0.10 10.36
N GLY A 63 31.89 0.82 10.53
CA GLY A 63 33.05 0.82 9.66
C GLY A 63 32.94 1.77 8.46
N GLY A 64 34.05 1.93 7.73
CA GLY A 64 34.13 2.75 6.53
C GLY A 64 34.12 4.25 6.82
N ASN A 65 33.44 5.02 5.97
CA ASN A 65 33.33 6.49 6.07
C ASN A 65 31.90 6.92 5.73
N TYR A 66 31.53 8.16 6.08
CA TYR A 66 30.24 8.76 5.69
C TYR A 66 30.22 9.19 4.21
N ILE A 67 30.48 8.24 3.31
CA ILE A 67 30.61 8.43 1.87
C ILE A 67 30.00 7.22 1.19
N SER A 68 29.31 7.48 0.08
CA SER A 68 28.73 6.41 -0.71
C SER A 68 29.45 6.26 -2.05
N SER A 69 30.62 5.62 -2.05
CA SER A 69 31.40 5.40 -3.28
C SER A 69 30.64 4.49 -4.25
N PHE A 70 30.72 4.81 -5.54
CA PHE A 70 30.03 4.05 -6.58
C PHE A 70 30.63 2.65 -6.78
N ALA A 71 31.96 2.53 -6.67
CA ALA A 71 32.69 1.28 -6.85
C ALA A 71 32.32 0.19 -5.82
N ASP A 72 31.80 0.60 -4.66
CA ASP A 72 31.40 -0.31 -3.58
C ASP A 72 30.03 -0.98 -3.84
N LYS A 73 29.31 -0.54 -4.88
CA LYS A 73 27.91 -0.88 -5.11
C LYS A 73 27.74 -1.74 -6.37
N PHE A 74 28.42 -1.38 -7.46
CA PHE A 74 28.40 -2.13 -8.71
C PHE A 74 29.49 -1.63 -9.67
N LYS A 75 29.91 -2.52 -10.58
CA LYS A 75 30.92 -2.21 -11.59
C LYS A 75 30.31 -1.40 -12.75
N LEU A 76 31.08 -0.42 -13.24
CA LEU A 76 30.80 0.27 -14.50
C LEU A 76 31.37 -0.55 -15.65
N SER A 77 30.56 -0.77 -16.68
CA SER A 77 30.99 -1.43 -17.91
C SER A 77 31.74 -0.45 -18.79
N LYS A 78 32.97 -0.81 -19.19
CA LYS A 78 33.73 -0.04 -20.19
C LYS A 78 33.02 0.03 -21.55
N THR A 79 32.14 -0.94 -21.83
CA THR A 79 31.40 -1.03 -23.10
C THR A 79 30.08 -0.27 -23.06
N PHE A 80 29.33 -0.39 -21.95
CA PHE A 80 27.95 0.12 -21.88
C PHE A 80 27.80 1.41 -21.06
N ASP A 81 28.71 1.67 -20.12
CA ASP A 81 28.67 2.85 -19.27
C ASP A 81 29.73 3.87 -19.75
N VAL A 82 29.36 4.73 -20.71
CA VAL A 82 30.25 5.72 -21.34
C VAL A 82 29.98 7.15 -20.82
N ALA A 83 30.87 8.09 -21.13
CA ALA A 83 30.68 9.48 -20.72
C ALA A 83 29.43 10.09 -21.39
N ASN A 84 28.77 11.01 -20.69
CA ASN A 84 27.51 11.63 -21.08
C ASN A 84 26.32 10.68 -21.33
N SER A 85 26.43 9.37 -21.02
CA SER A 85 25.30 8.43 -21.13
C SER A 85 24.45 8.31 -19.86
N HIS A 86 24.81 9.05 -18.81
CA HIS A 86 24.12 9.06 -17.53
C HIS A 86 23.81 10.48 -17.12
N GLU A 87 22.55 10.75 -16.77
CA GLU A 87 22.09 12.02 -16.24
C GLU A 87 20.88 11.81 -15.32
N TRP A 88 20.92 12.40 -14.14
CA TRP A 88 19.78 12.47 -13.22
C TRP A 88 19.84 13.75 -12.39
N THR A 89 18.70 14.10 -11.84
CA THR A 89 18.47 15.31 -11.07
C THR A 89 17.87 14.94 -9.73
N LEU A 90 18.48 15.43 -8.65
CA LEU A 90 17.94 15.37 -7.31
C LEU A 90 17.32 16.72 -6.95
N PHE A 91 16.06 16.70 -6.57
CA PHE A 91 15.37 17.86 -6.00
C PHE A 91 15.42 17.73 -4.48
N LEU A 92 16.12 18.66 -3.82
CA LEU A 92 16.32 18.64 -2.37
C LEU A 92 15.26 19.50 -1.67
N HIS A 93 14.95 19.20 -0.41
CA HIS A 93 14.00 20.00 0.36
C HIS A 93 14.52 21.40 0.71
N ASN A 94 15.83 21.52 0.96
CA ASN A 94 16.45 22.77 1.41
C ASN A 94 17.18 23.51 0.27
N SER A 95 16.81 23.26 -0.99
CA SER A 95 17.42 23.90 -2.17
C SER A 95 16.36 24.09 -3.24
N GLU A 96 16.20 25.32 -3.71
CA GLU A 96 15.38 25.61 -4.90
C GLU A 96 16.07 25.15 -6.19
N GLU A 97 17.41 25.21 -6.21
CA GLU A 97 18.17 24.74 -7.36
C GLU A 97 18.21 23.21 -7.43
N PRO A 98 17.88 22.61 -8.59
CA PRO A 98 18.01 21.19 -8.81
C PRO A 98 19.49 20.78 -8.84
N TYR A 99 19.82 19.69 -8.14
CA TYR A 99 21.15 19.12 -8.16
C TYR A 99 21.25 18.13 -9.33
N VAL A 100 21.80 18.57 -10.46
CA VAL A 100 21.93 17.78 -11.69
C VAL A 100 23.30 17.11 -11.76
N ILE A 101 23.33 15.81 -12.01
CA ILE A 101 24.54 14.99 -12.12
C ILE A 101 24.63 14.41 -13.51
N GLN A 102 25.85 14.37 -14.05
CA GLN A 102 26.14 13.69 -15.31
C GLN A 102 27.40 12.82 -15.19
N SER A 103 27.49 11.79 -16.02
CA SER A 103 28.76 11.05 -16.21
C SER A 103 29.73 11.86 -17.08
N ILE A 104 30.95 12.08 -16.61
CA ILE A 104 32.05 12.71 -17.34
C ILE A 104 33.27 11.79 -17.38
N LEU A 105 34.17 11.99 -18.35
CA LEU A 105 35.46 11.29 -18.36
C LEU A 105 36.29 11.69 -17.14
N ARG A 106 36.82 10.68 -16.45
CA ARG A 106 37.84 10.81 -15.40
C ARG A 106 39.24 10.70 -16.02
N ASP A 107 39.42 9.71 -16.89
CA ASP A 107 40.67 9.46 -17.58
C ASP A 107 40.36 9.13 -19.06
N LYS A 108 40.99 9.89 -19.96
CA LYS A 108 40.80 9.76 -21.40
C LYS A 108 41.45 8.50 -21.96
N SER A 109 42.52 8.00 -21.34
CA SER A 109 43.28 6.85 -21.82
C SER A 109 42.58 5.53 -21.53
N THR A 110 42.00 5.42 -20.34
CA THR A 110 41.31 4.20 -19.88
C THR A 110 39.81 4.18 -20.21
N GLY A 111 39.24 5.34 -20.59
CA GLY A 111 37.81 5.52 -20.79
C GLY A 111 37.01 5.53 -19.48
N GLU A 112 37.69 5.60 -18.33
CA GLU A 112 37.01 5.62 -17.03
C GLU A 112 36.16 6.87 -16.88
N ILE A 113 34.93 6.67 -16.39
CA ILE A 113 33.99 7.75 -16.10
C ILE A 113 33.88 8.00 -14.61
N ARG A 114 33.43 9.20 -14.26
CA ARG A 114 32.97 9.57 -12.93
C ARG A 114 31.68 10.37 -13.03
N PHE A 115 30.92 10.40 -11.94
CA PHE A 115 29.72 11.22 -11.85
C PHE A 115 30.04 12.56 -11.19
N TRP A 116 29.55 13.65 -11.78
CA TRP A 116 29.85 15.00 -11.30
C TRP A 116 28.69 15.97 -11.52
N ARG A 117 28.60 17.01 -10.68
CA ARG A 117 27.57 18.05 -10.80
C ARG A 117 27.70 18.75 -12.17
N LYS A 118 26.62 18.78 -12.94
CA LYS A 118 26.58 19.42 -14.26
C LYS A 118 26.82 20.93 -14.12
N GLY A 119 27.63 21.50 -15.00
CA GLY A 119 27.93 22.94 -15.04
C GLY A 119 28.90 23.45 -13.97
N ASN A 120 29.27 22.68 -12.94
CA ASN A 120 30.17 23.13 -11.89
C ASN A 120 31.44 22.26 -11.82
N ARG A 121 32.62 22.85 -12.04
CA ARG A 121 33.92 22.15 -12.02
C ARG A 121 34.83 22.59 -10.87
N SER A 122 34.35 23.42 -9.94
CA SER A 122 35.17 23.86 -8.81
C SER A 122 35.53 22.70 -7.87
N LYS A 123 36.68 22.79 -7.21
CA LYS A 123 37.13 21.78 -6.25
C LYS A 123 36.16 21.74 -5.07
N GLY A 124 35.61 20.56 -4.76
CA GLY A 124 34.70 20.35 -3.62
C GLY A 124 33.21 20.56 -3.90
N SER A 125 32.82 21.05 -5.08
CA SER A 125 31.40 21.29 -5.43
C SER A 125 30.65 20.07 -6.00
N GLY A 126 31.35 18.94 -6.13
CA GLY A 126 30.82 17.72 -6.75
C GLY A 126 29.88 16.89 -5.86
N TYR A 127 29.87 17.14 -4.54
CA TYR A 127 29.09 16.37 -3.57
C TYR A 127 28.32 17.26 -2.60
N ILE A 128 27.14 16.80 -2.19
CA ILE A 128 26.34 17.35 -1.11
C ILE A 128 27.00 16.95 0.22
N GLN A 129 27.31 17.94 1.06
CA GLN A 129 28.06 17.74 2.30
C GLN A 129 27.16 17.27 3.46
N LEU A 130 26.53 16.11 3.30
CA LEU A 130 25.73 15.43 4.32
C LEU A 130 26.22 13.99 4.51
N PRO A 131 26.11 13.45 5.74
CA PRO A 131 26.56 12.10 6.03
C PRO A 131 25.66 11.07 5.35
N VAL A 132 26.29 10.06 4.74
CA VAL A 132 25.61 8.91 4.12
C VAL A 132 26.27 7.62 4.57
N ILE A 133 25.45 6.63 4.95
CA ILE A 133 25.90 5.25 5.20
C ILE A 133 25.17 4.35 4.20
N TYR A 134 25.94 3.54 3.47
CA TYR A 134 25.41 2.53 2.56
C TYR A 134 25.76 1.14 3.06
N LEU A 135 24.74 0.34 3.38
CA LEU A 135 24.85 -1.04 3.82
C LEU A 135 24.61 -1.96 2.62
N SER A 136 25.70 -2.40 1.98
CA SER A 136 25.66 -3.36 0.88
C SER A 136 25.45 -4.80 1.37
N LEU A 137 25.29 -5.74 0.44
CA LEU A 137 25.23 -7.19 0.75
C LEU A 137 26.51 -7.73 1.38
N LYS A 138 27.65 -7.02 1.28
CA LYS A 138 28.90 -7.40 1.96
C LYS A 138 28.71 -7.57 3.47
N ARG A 139 27.71 -6.90 4.06
CA ARG A 139 27.35 -7.06 5.47
C ARG A 139 26.85 -8.47 5.84
N LEU A 140 26.37 -9.23 4.88
CA LEU A 140 25.80 -10.56 5.08
C LEU A 140 26.86 -11.67 5.02
N PHE A 141 28.14 -11.31 4.82
CA PHE A 141 29.23 -12.27 4.80
C PHE A 141 29.27 -13.00 6.16
N PRO A 142 29.03 -14.33 6.22
CA PRO A 142 28.83 -15.03 7.49
C PRO A 142 30.02 -14.95 8.44
N ILE A 143 29.78 -14.91 9.76
CA ILE A 143 30.86 -14.92 10.78
C ILE A 143 31.72 -16.19 10.63
N GLY A 144 31.09 -17.35 10.47
CA GLY A 144 31.82 -18.63 10.35
C GLY A 144 32.63 -18.82 9.06
N GLU A 145 32.45 -17.96 8.05
CA GLU A 145 33.25 -17.98 6.81
C GLU A 145 34.34 -16.89 6.80
N ASP A 146 34.39 -16.05 7.84
CA ASP A 146 35.32 -14.92 7.93
C ASP A 146 36.47 -15.24 8.87
N ASP A 147 37.44 -16.03 8.39
CA ASP A 147 38.62 -16.46 9.17
C ASP A 147 39.44 -15.31 9.78
N LYS A 148 39.23 -14.07 9.31
CA LYS A 148 39.93 -12.86 9.77
C LYS A 148 39.12 -12.04 10.76
N ILE A 149 37.90 -12.46 11.10
CA ILE A 149 37.07 -11.77 12.07
C ILE A 149 37.62 -11.98 13.48
N HIS A 150 37.72 -10.91 14.23
CA HIS A 150 38.20 -10.93 15.60
C HIS A 150 37.55 -9.80 16.41
N GLN A 151 37.56 -9.95 17.74
CA GLN A 151 37.23 -8.86 18.64
C GLN A 151 38.27 -7.75 18.50
N SER A 152 37.80 -6.52 18.35
CA SER A 152 38.65 -5.34 18.12
C SER A 152 38.32 -4.24 19.12
N THR A 153 39.35 -3.59 19.65
CA THR A 153 39.25 -2.43 20.55
C THR A 153 39.43 -1.11 19.81
N ASN A 154 39.53 -1.13 18.47
CA ASN A 154 39.74 0.06 17.65
C ASN A 154 38.57 1.05 17.71
N VAL A 155 37.38 0.57 18.03
CA VAL A 155 36.16 1.35 18.13
C VAL A 155 35.53 1.11 19.49
N GLU A 156 35.52 2.17 20.31
CA GLU A 156 34.88 2.13 21.62
C GLU A 156 33.44 2.64 21.53
N LEU A 157 32.51 1.89 22.11
CA LEU A 157 31.12 2.29 22.31
C LEU A 157 30.93 2.82 23.72
N ALA A 158 30.24 3.95 23.84
CA ALA A 158 29.84 4.48 25.15
C ALA A 158 28.80 3.56 25.80
N ALA A 159 28.74 3.55 27.14
CA ALA A 159 27.81 2.71 27.88
C ALA A 159 26.33 2.91 27.47
N ASP A 160 25.93 4.14 27.11
CA ASP A 160 24.58 4.42 26.64
C ASP A 160 24.31 3.90 25.22
N GLU A 161 25.35 3.74 24.39
CA GLU A 161 25.26 3.14 23.07
C GLU A 161 25.19 1.62 23.14
N ILE A 162 25.95 0.99 24.04
CA ILE A 162 25.89 -0.46 24.30
C ILE A 162 24.50 -0.84 24.84
N LYS A 163 23.99 -0.10 25.84
CA LYS A 163 22.65 -0.35 26.37
C LYS A 163 21.58 -0.21 25.27
N LEU A 164 21.67 0.85 24.48
CA LEU A 164 20.73 1.07 23.39
C LEU A 164 20.84 0.00 22.30
N TYR A 165 22.05 -0.49 22.02
CA TYR A 165 22.27 -1.60 21.12
C TYR A 165 21.52 -2.85 21.60
N GLN A 166 21.67 -3.24 22.86
CA GLN A 166 21.02 -4.41 23.45
C GLN A 166 19.50 -4.30 23.39
N GLU A 167 18.95 -3.15 23.76
CA GLU A 167 17.51 -2.87 23.69
C GLU A 167 16.96 -3.02 22.27
N LEU A 168 17.63 -2.42 21.28
CA LEU A 168 17.21 -2.50 19.88
C LEU A 168 17.38 -3.90 19.28
N HIS A 169 18.47 -4.58 19.63
CA HIS A 169 18.71 -5.95 19.19
C HIS A 169 17.55 -6.87 19.61
N ASN A 170 17.20 -6.85 20.90
CA ASN A 170 16.11 -7.67 21.42
C ASN A 170 14.73 -7.21 20.91
N GLU A 171 14.49 -5.90 20.76
CA GLU A 171 13.25 -5.35 20.17
C GLU A 171 13.07 -5.82 18.71
N ILE A 172 14.13 -5.79 17.90
CA ILE A 172 14.08 -6.14 16.48
C ILE A 172 13.97 -7.65 16.28
N LEU A 173 14.79 -8.44 16.99
CA LEU A 173 14.82 -9.88 16.83
C LEU A 173 13.75 -10.61 17.65
N ILE A 174 13.00 -9.88 18.48
CA ILE A 174 12.01 -10.44 19.41
C ILE A 174 12.67 -11.50 20.30
N SER A 175 13.91 -11.21 20.73
CA SER A 175 14.66 -12.10 21.60
C SER A 175 14.32 -11.79 23.05
N LEU A 176 14.22 -12.85 23.85
CA LEU A 176 14.04 -12.78 25.31
C LEU A 176 15.38 -12.96 26.06
N ASP A 177 16.46 -13.16 25.31
CA ASP A 177 17.78 -13.45 25.87
C ASP A 177 18.34 -12.22 26.59
N SER A 178 19.00 -12.43 27.72
CA SER A 178 19.73 -11.38 28.42
C SER A 178 21.12 -11.24 27.80
N ILE A 179 21.36 -10.12 27.12
CA ILE A 179 22.67 -9.82 26.56
C ILE A 179 23.60 -9.36 27.69
N VAL A 180 24.60 -10.17 28.00
CA VAL A 180 25.61 -9.87 29.03
C VAL A 180 26.61 -8.84 28.49
N GLN A 181 27.07 -9.04 27.26
CA GLN A 181 28.11 -8.22 26.64
C GLN A 181 27.89 -8.11 25.13
N ALA A 182 28.27 -6.97 24.56
CA ALA A 182 28.31 -6.77 23.12
C ALA A 182 29.74 -6.40 22.69
N ASP A 183 30.38 -7.26 21.90
CA ASP A 183 31.77 -7.08 21.47
C ASP A 183 31.85 -6.50 20.06
N TYR A 184 32.74 -5.53 19.86
CA TYR A 184 33.01 -5.01 18.53
C TYR A 184 33.86 -6.01 17.73
N LEU A 185 33.34 -6.43 16.58
CA LEU A 185 33.99 -7.40 15.71
C LEU A 185 34.43 -6.72 14.41
N GLU A 186 35.65 -7.02 13.98
CA GLU A 186 36.27 -6.41 12.81
C GLU A 186 36.97 -7.44 11.92
N SER A 187 36.82 -7.26 10.60
CA SER A 187 37.56 -7.95 9.56
C SER A 187 37.69 -7.04 8.33
N PRO A 188 38.53 -7.40 7.33
CA PRO A 188 38.54 -6.71 6.03
C PRO A 188 37.18 -6.74 5.31
N ASN A 189 36.31 -7.69 5.68
CA ASN A 189 35.02 -7.87 5.07
C ASN A 189 33.94 -7.04 5.75
N LYS A 190 33.94 -6.98 7.08
CA LYS A 190 32.88 -6.32 7.84
C LYS A 190 33.33 -5.83 9.23
N ASN A 191 32.58 -4.84 9.70
CA ASN A 191 32.53 -4.41 11.10
C ASN A 191 31.10 -4.60 11.62
N THR A 192 30.95 -5.14 12.82
CA THR A 192 29.65 -5.49 13.43
C THR A 192 29.75 -5.55 14.96
N LEU A 193 28.64 -5.82 15.64
CA LEU A 193 28.62 -6.13 17.08
C LEU A 193 28.18 -7.57 17.28
N GLY A 194 29.02 -8.35 17.97
CA GLY A 194 28.72 -9.69 18.44
C GLY A 194 28.03 -9.64 19.79
N VAL A 195 27.01 -10.49 19.98
CA VAL A 195 26.24 -10.61 21.23
C VAL A 195 26.72 -11.83 22.01
N ASN A 196 26.96 -11.65 23.30
CA ASN A 196 27.26 -12.70 24.24
C ASN A 196 26.18 -12.74 25.34
N THR A 197 25.72 -13.95 25.65
CA THR A 197 24.77 -14.25 26.73
C THR A 197 25.45 -15.11 27.79
N ASP A 198 24.67 -15.62 28.73
CA ASP A 198 25.11 -16.60 29.72
C ASP A 198 25.30 -18.03 29.16
N TYR A 199 24.86 -18.32 27.92
CA TYR A 199 24.96 -19.66 27.31
C TYR A 199 25.46 -19.70 25.86
N TYR A 200 25.68 -18.56 25.19
CA TYR A 200 26.41 -18.50 23.92
C TYR A 200 27.23 -17.21 23.78
N ASP A 201 28.25 -17.26 22.94
CA ASP A 201 29.08 -16.11 22.60
C ASP A 201 28.83 -15.63 21.15
N TRP A 202 29.51 -14.56 20.77
CA TRP A 202 29.38 -13.96 19.44
C TRP A 202 29.73 -14.91 18.30
N SER A 203 30.57 -15.93 18.54
CA SER A 203 30.97 -16.89 17.50
C SER A 203 29.80 -17.77 17.05
N GLN A 204 28.79 -17.93 17.91
CA GLN A 204 27.57 -18.67 17.64
C GLN A 204 26.42 -17.78 17.14
N ASN A 205 26.65 -16.48 16.95
CA ASN A 205 25.61 -15.58 16.46
C ASN A 205 25.19 -15.94 15.03
N SER A 206 23.87 -15.95 14.82
CA SER A 206 23.29 -16.20 13.49
C SER A 206 23.56 -15.03 12.53
N ALA A 207 23.46 -15.30 11.22
CA ALA A 207 23.56 -14.25 10.20
C ALA A 207 22.47 -13.16 10.34
N GLY A 208 21.35 -13.46 11.01
CA GLY A 208 20.31 -12.48 11.36
C GLY A 208 20.76 -11.51 12.46
N GLN A 209 21.35 -12.05 13.55
CA GLN A 209 21.92 -11.26 14.64
C GLN A 209 23.05 -10.36 14.15
N ASP A 210 23.98 -10.91 13.37
CA ASP A 210 25.09 -10.14 12.80
C ASP A 210 24.61 -9.01 11.87
N ASN A 211 23.68 -9.29 10.96
CA ASN A 211 23.12 -8.29 10.05
C ASN A 211 22.44 -7.14 10.81
N ILE A 212 21.61 -7.47 11.81
CA ILE A 212 20.99 -6.47 12.69
C ILE A 212 22.05 -5.69 13.47
N GLY A 213 23.11 -6.36 13.93
CA GLY A 213 24.25 -5.76 14.59
C GLY A 213 24.80 -4.56 13.81
N LYS A 214 25.08 -4.78 12.53
CA LYS A 214 25.57 -3.74 11.62
C LYS A 214 24.56 -2.62 11.35
N ILE A 215 23.28 -2.95 11.20
CA ILE A 215 22.22 -1.94 10.97
C ILE A 215 22.08 -1.03 12.20
N ILE A 216 22.08 -1.60 13.40
CA ILE A 216 22.02 -0.82 14.64
C ILE A 216 23.27 0.05 14.78
N LEU A 217 24.47 -0.47 14.50
CA LEU A 217 25.70 0.34 14.50
C LEU A 217 25.59 1.54 13.54
N ALA A 218 24.95 1.39 12.38
CA ALA A 218 24.72 2.52 11.47
C ALA A 218 23.82 3.60 12.10
N LEU A 219 22.75 3.21 12.81
CA LEU A 219 21.90 4.16 13.54
C LEU A 219 22.66 4.84 14.68
N LEU A 220 23.47 4.10 15.43
CA LEU A 220 24.32 4.63 16.49
C LEU A 220 25.37 5.59 15.93
N SER A 221 25.90 5.33 14.74
CA SER A 221 26.83 6.23 14.05
C SER A 221 26.22 7.62 13.85
N PHE A 222 24.98 7.69 13.34
CA PHE A 222 24.25 8.96 13.20
C PHE A 222 23.87 9.58 14.55
N LYS A 223 23.52 8.78 15.57
CA LYS A 223 23.28 9.26 16.93
C LYS A 223 24.52 9.96 17.49
N ARG A 224 25.68 9.32 17.36
CA ARG A 224 26.98 9.86 17.80
C ARG A 224 27.32 11.14 17.03
N LEU A 225 27.18 11.13 15.71
CA LEU A 225 27.44 12.31 14.88
C LEU A 225 26.55 13.51 15.27
N LYS A 226 25.27 13.27 15.56
CA LYS A 226 24.34 14.30 16.03
C LYS A 226 24.70 14.83 17.42
N LYS A 227 25.20 13.96 18.31
CA LYS A 227 25.62 14.31 19.67
C LYS A 227 26.90 15.14 19.67
N ASP A 228 27.88 14.73 18.87
CA ASP A 228 29.22 15.34 18.84
C ASP A 228 29.23 16.66 18.06
N PHE A 229 28.31 16.83 17.11
CA PHE A 229 28.22 18.01 16.24
C PHE A 229 26.78 18.57 16.17
N PRO A 230 26.19 19.02 17.29
CA PRO A 230 24.78 19.42 17.35
C PRO A 230 24.44 20.61 16.43
N ASP A 231 25.35 21.56 16.28
CA ASP A 231 25.13 22.77 15.48
C ASP A 231 25.25 22.51 13.97
N ASP A 232 26.12 21.57 13.59
CA ASP A 232 26.44 21.25 12.19
C ASP A 232 25.59 20.10 11.62
N TYR A 233 25.13 19.18 12.46
CA TYR A 233 24.36 18.02 12.01
C TYR A 233 22.97 18.43 11.50
N LYS A 234 22.73 18.26 10.20
CA LYS A 234 21.43 18.56 9.56
C LYS A 234 20.62 17.33 9.14
N GLY A 235 21.01 16.15 9.61
CA GLY A 235 20.44 14.86 9.17
C GLY A 235 21.40 14.06 8.31
N GLY A 236 20.94 12.90 7.83
CA GLY A 236 21.76 11.98 7.06
C GLY A 236 20.96 10.98 6.22
N LEU A 237 21.65 10.28 5.34
CA LEU A 237 21.06 9.28 4.44
C LEU A 237 21.52 7.88 4.85
N LEU A 238 20.59 7.00 5.23
CA LEU A 238 20.88 5.58 5.46
C LEU A 238 20.32 4.76 4.31
N VAL A 239 21.18 4.05 3.61
CA VAL A 239 20.81 3.24 2.45
C VAL A 239 21.10 1.77 2.71
N ILE A 240 20.12 0.89 2.53
CA ILE A 240 20.25 -0.53 2.86
C ILE A 240 19.80 -1.39 1.67
N ASP A 241 20.69 -2.22 1.14
CA ASP A 241 20.34 -3.14 0.06
C ASP A 241 19.81 -4.46 0.63
N GLU A 242 18.69 -4.96 0.14
CA GLU A 242 17.99 -6.17 0.61
C GLU A 242 17.83 -6.18 2.12
N ILE A 243 17.03 -5.25 2.64
CA ILE A 243 16.85 -5.11 4.09
C ILE A 243 16.33 -6.39 4.74
N ASP A 244 15.55 -7.20 4.03
CA ASP A 244 14.86 -8.39 4.53
C ASP A 244 15.76 -9.63 4.64
N ALA A 245 16.97 -9.58 4.10
CA ALA A 245 17.90 -10.70 4.14
C ALA A 245 18.17 -11.18 5.58
N THR A 246 18.32 -12.50 5.74
CA THR A 246 18.66 -13.22 6.99
C THR A 246 17.68 -13.08 8.16
N MET A 247 16.55 -12.37 7.98
CA MET A 247 15.53 -12.17 9.02
C MET A 247 14.21 -12.84 8.68
N TYR A 248 13.48 -13.27 9.71
CA TYR A 248 12.11 -13.79 9.59
C TYR A 248 11.07 -12.64 9.60
N PRO A 249 9.84 -12.86 9.11
CA PRO A 249 8.86 -11.79 8.85
C PRO A 249 8.54 -10.87 10.03
N ALA A 250 8.36 -11.41 11.24
CA ALA A 250 8.01 -10.57 12.38
C ALA A 250 9.18 -9.65 12.81
N SER A 251 10.42 -10.13 12.69
CA SER A 251 11.61 -9.30 12.93
C SER A 251 11.78 -8.19 11.89
N GLN A 252 11.57 -8.51 10.61
CA GLN A 252 11.54 -7.51 9.53
C GLN A 252 10.52 -6.39 9.84
N ASN A 253 9.34 -6.78 10.31
CA ASN A 253 8.29 -5.86 10.70
C ASN A 253 8.67 -5.00 11.91
N LYS A 254 9.39 -5.54 12.90
CA LYS A 254 9.92 -4.77 14.03
C LYS A 254 11.04 -3.81 13.62
N LEU A 255 11.91 -4.22 12.71
CA LEU A 255 12.95 -3.36 12.15
C LEU A 255 12.36 -2.09 11.51
N ILE A 256 11.25 -2.20 10.77
CA ILE A 256 10.58 -1.02 10.18
C ILE A 256 10.07 -0.04 11.25
N GLU A 257 9.53 -0.54 12.36
CA GLU A 257 9.10 0.31 13.49
C GLU A 257 10.29 1.10 14.07
N VAL A 258 11.40 0.39 14.31
CA VAL A 258 12.64 0.98 14.82
C VAL A 258 13.20 1.99 13.83
N LEU A 259 13.36 1.63 12.56
CA LEU A 259 13.89 2.54 11.54
C LEU A 259 13.06 3.80 11.41
N ARG A 260 11.73 3.71 11.47
CA ARG A 260 10.86 4.90 11.45
C ARG A 260 11.04 5.79 12.68
N LYS A 261 11.11 5.18 13.88
CA LYS A 261 11.39 5.88 15.14
C LYS A 261 12.71 6.65 15.06
N TYR A 262 13.76 6.01 14.56
CA TYR A 262 15.09 6.63 14.44
C TYR A 262 15.22 7.59 13.26
N ALA A 263 14.50 7.39 12.16
CA ALA A 263 14.42 8.34 11.06
C ALA A 263 13.93 9.71 11.56
N SER A 264 12.90 9.72 12.41
CA SER A 264 12.42 10.94 13.05
C SER A 264 13.44 11.51 14.04
N LYS A 265 13.89 10.70 15.01
CA LYS A 265 14.80 11.15 16.09
C LYS A 265 16.13 11.71 15.59
N LEU A 266 16.68 11.11 14.54
CA LEU A 266 18.00 11.42 13.99
C LEU A 266 17.92 12.22 12.68
N SER A 267 16.72 12.64 12.25
CA SER A 267 16.53 13.38 11.00
C SER A 267 17.10 12.65 9.78
N LEU A 268 16.92 11.33 9.74
CA LEU A 268 17.41 10.49 8.65
C LEU A 268 16.36 10.33 7.55
N GLN A 269 16.86 10.28 6.32
CA GLN A 269 16.13 9.68 5.22
C GLN A 269 16.70 8.27 4.99
N ILE A 270 15.84 7.27 5.09
CA ILE A 270 16.19 5.86 4.99
C ILE A 270 15.64 5.31 3.69
N ILE A 271 16.49 4.70 2.88
CA ILE A 271 16.12 4.15 1.57
C ILE A 271 16.57 2.70 1.55
N PHE A 272 15.68 1.77 1.24
CA PHE A 272 16.07 0.37 1.15
C PHE A 272 15.34 -0.39 0.07
N THR A 273 15.94 -1.50 -0.32
CA THR A 273 15.35 -2.45 -1.28
C THR A 273 14.85 -3.69 -0.56
N THR A 274 13.80 -4.31 -1.09
CA THR A 274 13.23 -5.53 -0.52
C THR A 274 12.45 -6.36 -1.54
N HIS A 275 12.35 -7.66 -1.26
CA HIS A 275 11.42 -8.58 -1.90
C HIS A 275 10.38 -9.16 -0.96
N SER A 276 10.50 -8.92 0.35
CA SER A 276 9.61 -9.48 1.36
C SER A 276 8.18 -8.95 1.23
N LEU A 277 7.25 -9.85 0.90
CA LEU A 277 5.82 -9.53 0.85
C LEU A 277 5.29 -9.10 2.22
N SER A 278 5.77 -9.70 3.32
CA SER A 278 5.33 -9.33 4.67
C SER A 278 5.73 -7.89 5.02
N LEU A 279 6.97 -7.51 4.71
CA LEU A 279 7.44 -6.14 4.91
C LEU A 279 6.68 -5.17 4.01
N LEU A 280 6.49 -5.51 2.74
CA LEU A 280 5.76 -4.68 1.78
C LEU A 280 4.31 -4.47 2.17
N GLU A 281 3.63 -5.50 2.69
CA GLU A 281 2.26 -5.39 3.21
C GLU A 281 2.19 -4.36 4.33
N LYS A 282 3.08 -4.50 5.33
CA LYS A 282 3.16 -3.59 6.48
C LYS A 282 3.44 -2.15 6.06
N VAL A 283 4.40 -1.94 5.15
CA VAL A 283 4.76 -0.60 4.68
C VAL A 283 3.67 0.01 3.81
N CYS A 284 3.01 -0.77 2.94
CA CYS A 284 1.88 -0.28 2.14
C CYS A 284 0.72 0.17 3.04
N LYS A 285 0.39 -0.62 4.07
CA LYS A 285 -0.60 -0.23 5.09
C LYS A 285 -0.18 1.05 5.80
N LEU A 286 1.07 1.13 6.25
CA LEU A 286 1.61 2.31 6.91
C LEU A 286 1.55 3.57 6.02
N GLN A 287 1.91 3.46 4.74
CA GLN A 287 1.79 4.54 3.77
C GLN A 287 0.33 5.00 3.62
N LYS A 288 -0.62 4.06 3.53
CA LYS A 288 -2.07 4.35 3.45
C LYS A 288 -2.53 5.10 4.71
N ASP A 289 -2.17 4.63 5.90
CA ASP A 289 -2.56 5.25 7.17
C ASP A 289 -1.99 6.67 7.32
N LEU A 290 -0.72 6.87 6.93
CA LEU A 290 -0.06 8.17 7.00
C LEU A 290 -0.60 9.17 5.98
N SER A 291 -1.12 8.70 4.84
CA SER A 291 -1.74 9.54 3.82
C SER A 291 -3.03 10.22 4.27
N LEU A 292 -3.66 9.73 5.35
CA LEU A 292 -4.88 10.31 5.92
C LEU A 292 -4.66 11.68 6.59
N LYS A 293 -3.42 12.00 6.97
CA LYS A 293 -3.07 13.28 7.63
C LYS A 293 -2.04 14.02 6.80
N GLU A 294 -2.32 15.28 6.51
CA GLU A 294 -1.46 16.14 5.67
C GLU A 294 -0.01 16.22 6.20
N ALA A 295 0.16 16.34 7.52
CA ALA A 295 1.48 16.44 8.16
C ALA A 295 2.35 15.17 8.03
N THR A 296 1.74 14.01 7.76
CA THR A 296 2.45 12.72 7.71
C THR A 296 2.44 12.06 6.33
N LYS A 297 1.69 12.61 5.37
CA LYS A 297 1.39 11.97 4.08
C LYS A 297 2.61 11.53 3.27
N ASN A 298 3.72 12.24 3.42
CA ASN A 298 4.95 12.00 2.66
C ASN A 298 6.04 11.28 3.47
N GLN A 299 5.79 10.88 4.71
CA GLN A 299 6.82 10.23 5.53
C GLN A 299 7.32 8.91 4.95
N VAL A 300 6.42 8.12 4.35
CA VAL A 300 6.71 6.79 3.82
C VAL A 300 6.22 6.70 2.38
N LYS A 301 7.08 6.22 1.47
CA LYS A 301 6.74 5.95 0.07
C LYS A 301 7.26 4.58 -0.35
N VAL A 302 6.41 3.83 -1.06
CA VAL A 302 6.76 2.59 -1.75
C VAL A 302 6.88 2.88 -3.24
N VAL A 303 8.02 2.49 -3.81
CA VAL A 303 8.39 2.65 -5.21
C VAL A 303 8.53 1.27 -5.81
N PHE A 304 7.65 0.91 -6.75
CA PHE A 304 7.70 -0.38 -7.43
C PHE A 304 8.39 -0.25 -8.79
N LEU A 305 9.42 -1.06 -9.02
CA LEU A 305 10.17 -1.12 -10.27
C LEU A 305 9.69 -2.30 -11.11
N GLU A 306 9.41 -2.00 -12.38
CA GLU A 306 8.98 -3.00 -13.36
C GLU A 306 9.86 -2.90 -14.60
N LYS A 307 10.39 -4.03 -15.05
CA LYS A 307 11.11 -4.10 -16.32
C LYS A 307 10.10 -4.34 -17.44
N LYS A 308 10.03 -3.42 -18.40
CA LYS A 308 9.32 -3.61 -19.66
C LYS A 308 10.32 -3.51 -20.80
N ASP A 309 10.48 -4.60 -21.54
CA ASP A 309 11.52 -4.76 -22.55
C ASP A 309 12.92 -4.46 -21.97
N LYS A 310 13.56 -3.40 -22.44
CA LYS A 310 14.88 -2.93 -22.00
C LYS A 310 14.80 -1.83 -20.93
N ASN A 311 13.60 -1.26 -20.72
CA ASN A 311 13.40 -0.09 -19.87
C ASN A 311 12.92 -0.51 -18.47
N ILE A 312 13.32 0.26 -17.46
CA ILE A 312 12.81 0.16 -16.11
C ILE A 312 11.80 1.27 -15.89
N ASN A 313 10.56 0.89 -15.67
CA ASN A 313 9.48 1.79 -15.30
C ASN A 313 9.36 1.86 -13.78
N ILE A 314 9.03 3.05 -13.30
CA ILE A 314 8.77 3.31 -11.89
C ILE A 314 7.28 3.56 -11.74
N ILE A 315 6.65 2.79 -10.85
CA ILE A 315 5.22 2.88 -10.61
C ILE A 315 5.03 3.29 -9.15
N GLY A 316 4.52 4.50 -8.96
CA GLY A 316 4.17 5.05 -7.66
C GLY A 316 2.78 4.62 -7.22
N ASN A 317 2.54 4.57 -5.90
CA ASN A 317 1.23 4.34 -5.29
C ASN A 317 0.52 3.06 -5.76
N VAL A 318 1.28 1.98 -6.01
CA VAL A 318 0.72 0.68 -6.42
C VAL A 318 0.06 -0.01 -5.22
N PRO A 319 -1.18 -0.53 -5.35
CA PRO A 319 -1.80 -1.34 -4.30
C PRO A 319 -0.97 -2.57 -3.95
N PHE A 320 -0.94 -2.95 -2.67
CA PHE A 320 -0.18 -4.13 -2.21
C PHE A 320 -0.56 -5.40 -2.97
N ALA A 321 -1.85 -5.63 -3.25
CA ALA A 321 -2.31 -6.78 -4.02
C ALA A 321 -1.63 -6.86 -5.39
N THR A 322 -1.51 -5.73 -6.09
CA THR A 322 -0.82 -5.67 -7.39
C THR A 322 0.69 -5.94 -7.25
N ILE A 323 1.34 -5.39 -6.20
CA ILE A 323 2.75 -5.67 -5.91
C ILE A 323 2.95 -7.17 -5.66
N SER A 324 2.12 -7.77 -4.81
CA SER A 324 2.16 -9.19 -4.46
C SER A 324 1.97 -10.08 -5.69
N ASN A 325 0.93 -9.81 -6.49
CA ASN A 325 0.67 -10.57 -7.71
C ASN A 325 1.84 -10.48 -8.71
N ARG A 326 2.43 -9.29 -8.89
CA ARG A 326 3.57 -9.11 -9.80
C ARG A 326 4.83 -9.78 -9.28
N LEU A 327 5.11 -9.74 -7.98
CA LEU A 327 6.28 -10.43 -7.40
C LEU A 327 6.12 -11.95 -7.45
N ASN A 328 4.91 -12.46 -7.23
CA ASN A 328 4.59 -13.89 -7.33
C ASN A 328 4.41 -14.38 -8.78
N VAL A 329 4.40 -13.47 -9.76
CA VAL A 329 4.15 -13.78 -11.18
C VAL A 329 2.83 -14.53 -11.38
N ILE A 330 1.79 -14.11 -10.66
CA ILE A 330 0.45 -14.68 -10.75
C ILE A 330 -0.54 -13.66 -11.31
N ILE A 331 -1.47 -14.16 -12.12
CA ILE A 331 -2.68 -13.44 -12.46
C ILE A 331 -3.67 -13.77 -11.37
N SER A 332 -4.11 -12.77 -10.59
CA SER A 332 -5.22 -13.00 -9.68
C SER A 332 -6.49 -13.22 -10.50
N ASN A 333 -6.85 -14.49 -10.69
CA ASN A 333 -8.17 -14.90 -11.17
C ASN A 333 -9.23 -14.82 -10.07
N GLU A 334 -8.90 -14.26 -8.91
CA GLU A 334 -9.89 -13.83 -7.93
C GLU A 334 -10.78 -12.79 -8.60
N LYS A 335 -11.96 -13.22 -9.07
CA LYS A 335 -13.08 -12.32 -9.32
C LYS A 335 -13.13 -11.39 -8.12
N ALA A 336 -12.99 -10.08 -8.34
CA ALA A 336 -12.99 -9.07 -7.28
C ALA A 336 -13.97 -9.49 -6.19
N ALA A 337 -13.49 -9.64 -4.94
CA ALA A 337 -14.27 -10.17 -3.84
C ALA A 337 -15.63 -9.46 -3.82
N LYS A 338 -16.68 -10.21 -4.17
CA LYS A 338 -18.01 -9.64 -4.31
C LYS A 338 -18.51 -9.26 -2.94
N ILE A 339 -18.99 -8.03 -2.80
CA ILE A 339 -19.55 -7.57 -1.53
C ILE A 339 -20.80 -8.39 -1.25
N GLU A 340 -20.88 -8.99 -0.06
CA GLU A 340 -22.06 -9.76 0.33
C GLU A 340 -23.24 -8.82 0.55
N VAL A 341 -24.40 -9.21 0.02
CA VAL A 341 -25.65 -8.44 0.11
C VAL A 341 -26.70 -9.28 0.80
N TYR A 342 -27.23 -8.76 1.90
CA TYR A 342 -28.40 -9.29 2.59
C TYR A 342 -29.63 -8.49 2.22
N THR A 343 -30.71 -9.19 1.86
CA THR A 343 -32.01 -8.61 1.54
C THR A 343 -33.06 -9.20 2.45
N GLU A 344 -34.22 -8.54 2.56
CA GLU A 344 -35.34 -9.05 3.36
C GLU A 344 -35.89 -10.36 2.78
N ASP A 345 -36.15 -10.36 1.47
CA ASP A 345 -36.67 -11.51 0.75
C ASP A 345 -36.11 -11.62 -0.69
N LYS A 346 -36.66 -12.58 -1.44
CA LYS A 346 -36.21 -12.89 -2.81
C LYS A 346 -36.65 -11.82 -3.79
N GLU A 347 -37.82 -11.23 -3.56
CA GLU A 347 -38.42 -10.17 -4.36
C GLU A 347 -37.56 -8.90 -4.28
N THR A 348 -37.13 -8.48 -3.07
CA THR A 348 -36.14 -7.40 -2.86
C THR A 348 -34.86 -7.67 -3.63
N ALA A 349 -34.32 -8.89 -3.56
CA ALA A 349 -33.08 -9.27 -4.25
C ALA A 349 -33.21 -9.18 -5.77
N ILE A 350 -34.33 -9.68 -6.33
CA ILE A 350 -34.62 -9.62 -7.77
C ILE A 350 -34.73 -8.17 -8.23
N PHE A 351 -35.50 -7.37 -7.49
CA PHE A 351 -35.73 -5.96 -7.80
C PHE A 351 -34.41 -5.18 -7.79
N THR A 352 -33.62 -5.32 -6.72
CA THR A 352 -32.31 -4.68 -6.57
C THR A 352 -31.34 -5.04 -7.70
N LYS A 353 -31.19 -6.33 -8.02
CA LYS A 353 -30.32 -6.79 -9.12
C LYS A 353 -30.70 -6.15 -10.44
N LYS A 354 -32.00 -6.06 -10.72
CA LYS A 354 -32.51 -5.49 -11.97
C LYS A 354 -32.38 -3.97 -11.99
N LEU A 355 -32.54 -3.29 -10.85
CA LEU A 355 -32.25 -1.85 -10.75
C LEU A 355 -30.79 -1.54 -11.07
N LEU A 356 -29.85 -2.24 -10.43
CA LEU A 356 -28.42 -1.98 -10.57
C LEU A 356 -27.81 -2.44 -11.90
N GLY A 357 -28.42 -3.41 -12.60
CA GLY A 357 -27.93 -3.89 -13.90
C GLY A 357 -26.52 -4.45 -13.80
N THR A 358 -25.60 -3.98 -14.65
CA THR A 358 -24.19 -4.43 -14.66
C THR A 358 -23.46 -4.14 -13.34
N LYS A 359 -23.87 -3.12 -12.59
CA LYS A 359 -23.28 -2.79 -11.29
C LYS A 359 -23.52 -3.89 -10.23
N ALA A 360 -24.55 -4.73 -10.41
CA ALA A 360 -24.81 -5.87 -9.53
C ALA A 360 -23.76 -6.99 -9.65
N ASN A 361 -22.92 -6.99 -10.70
CA ASN A 361 -21.91 -8.03 -10.90
C ASN A 361 -20.86 -8.05 -9.79
N ASN A 362 -20.63 -6.91 -9.13
CA ASN A 362 -19.70 -6.74 -8.02
C ASN A 362 -20.29 -7.15 -6.66
N LEU A 363 -21.51 -7.69 -6.65
CA LEU A 363 -22.27 -8.05 -5.46
C LEU A 363 -22.58 -9.55 -5.43
N LYS A 364 -22.60 -10.13 -4.23
CA LYS A 364 -23.01 -11.51 -3.95
C LYS A 364 -24.24 -11.48 -3.04
N PHE A 365 -25.41 -11.68 -3.63
CA PHE A 365 -26.66 -11.77 -2.88
C PHE A 365 -26.74 -13.12 -2.17
N ILE A 366 -26.88 -13.10 -0.86
CA ILE A 366 -27.01 -14.29 -0.02
C ILE A 366 -28.47 -14.74 -0.05
N ASP A 367 -28.73 -16.01 -0.40
CA ASP A 367 -30.08 -16.56 -0.40
C ASP A 367 -30.49 -16.92 1.04
N VAL A 368 -31.10 -15.95 1.72
CA VAL A 368 -31.64 -16.08 3.07
C VAL A 368 -32.89 -15.23 3.18
N THR A 369 -33.87 -15.69 3.96
CA THR A 369 -35.08 -14.92 4.28
C THR A 369 -34.96 -14.42 5.71
N ILE A 370 -34.78 -13.11 5.88
CA ILE A 370 -34.63 -12.46 7.19
C ILE A 370 -35.62 -11.30 7.24
N SER A 371 -36.44 -11.23 8.29
CA SER A 371 -37.40 -10.13 8.42
C SER A 371 -36.68 -8.78 8.49
N CYS A 372 -37.32 -7.73 7.98
CA CYS A 372 -36.82 -6.36 8.04
C CYS A 372 -36.36 -5.94 9.45
N SER A 373 -37.21 -6.20 10.45
CA SER A 373 -36.93 -5.91 11.86
C SER A 373 -35.66 -6.60 12.38
N THR A 374 -35.44 -7.86 11.98
CA THR A 374 -34.27 -8.63 12.37
C THR A 374 -33.00 -8.09 11.72
N LEU A 375 -33.04 -7.76 10.42
CA LEU A 375 -31.90 -7.14 9.74
C LEU A 375 -31.48 -5.83 10.41
N MET A 376 -32.45 -4.98 10.76
CA MET A 376 -32.16 -3.72 11.45
C MET A 376 -31.61 -3.94 12.86
N ASP A 377 -32.10 -4.93 13.60
CA ASP A 377 -31.57 -5.27 14.92
C ASP A 377 -30.14 -5.80 14.85
N LEU A 378 -29.81 -6.60 13.82
CA LEU A 378 -28.45 -7.09 13.58
C LEU A 378 -27.47 -5.95 13.28
N VAL A 379 -27.89 -4.94 12.51
CA VAL A 379 -27.12 -3.71 12.27
C VAL A 379 -26.94 -2.93 13.56
N TYR A 380 -28.03 -2.70 14.30
CA TYR A 380 -28.03 -1.90 15.53
C TYR A 380 -27.16 -2.51 16.62
N ARG A 381 -27.22 -3.84 16.78
CA ARG A 381 -26.39 -4.61 17.72
C ARG A 381 -24.94 -4.80 17.25
N LYS A 382 -24.60 -4.32 16.06
CA LYS A 382 -23.25 -4.39 15.46
C LYS A 382 -22.73 -5.82 15.33
N VAL A 383 -23.59 -6.75 14.89
CA VAL A 383 -23.14 -8.12 14.59
C VAL A 383 -22.15 -8.06 13.43
N PRO A 384 -20.91 -8.60 13.56
CA PRO A 384 -19.84 -8.37 12.61
C PRO A 384 -20.23 -8.55 11.14
N SER A 385 -20.89 -9.66 10.79
CA SER A 385 -21.31 -9.97 9.41
C SER A 385 -22.29 -8.97 8.79
N PHE A 386 -23.01 -8.19 9.59
CA PHE A 386 -24.05 -7.24 9.16
C PHE A 386 -23.59 -5.77 9.25
N THR A 387 -22.31 -5.54 9.53
CA THR A 387 -21.73 -4.20 9.70
C THR A 387 -20.76 -3.85 8.59
N PHE A 388 -20.58 -2.56 8.32
CA PHE A 388 -19.51 -2.06 7.45
C PHE A 388 -18.13 -2.45 8.01
N PRO A 389 -17.19 -2.98 7.20
CA PRO A 389 -17.22 -3.14 5.74
C PRO A 389 -17.53 -4.57 5.25
N ASN A 390 -18.25 -5.40 6.02
CA ASN A 390 -18.42 -6.83 5.73
C ASN A 390 -19.55 -7.11 4.72
N SER A 391 -20.69 -6.41 4.81
CA SER A 391 -21.83 -6.63 3.91
C SER A 391 -22.70 -5.40 3.73
N VAL A 392 -23.40 -5.34 2.58
CA VAL A 392 -24.46 -4.36 2.29
C VAL A 392 -25.81 -4.96 2.65
N ILE A 393 -26.68 -4.15 3.25
CA ILE A 393 -28.04 -4.54 3.60
C ILE A 393 -29.00 -3.72 2.76
N VAL A 394 -29.87 -4.40 2.02
CA VAL A 394 -30.90 -3.76 1.21
C VAL A 394 -32.26 -4.03 1.81
N LEU A 395 -32.97 -2.95 2.12
CA LEU A 395 -34.29 -2.98 2.75
C LEU A 395 -35.36 -2.50 1.77
N ASP A 396 -36.59 -2.98 1.94
CA ASP A 396 -37.75 -2.53 1.17
C ASP A 396 -38.07 -1.04 1.38
N GLY A 397 -38.82 -0.46 0.44
CA GLY A 397 -39.17 0.96 0.47
C GLY A 397 -40.10 1.33 1.63
N ASP A 398 -40.95 0.40 2.07
CA ASP A 398 -41.93 0.60 3.16
C ASP A 398 -41.30 1.01 4.50
N VAL A 399 -40.04 0.64 4.72
CA VAL A 399 -39.18 1.08 5.83
C VAL A 399 -39.11 2.61 5.94
N ARG A 400 -39.26 3.35 4.84
CA ARG A 400 -39.21 4.82 4.88
C ARG A 400 -40.30 5.42 5.75
N ASN A 401 -41.44 4.73 5.87
CA ASN A 401 -42.59 5.11 6.69
C ASN A 401 -42.51 4.60 8.13
N ASP A 402 -41.66 3.60 8.42
CA ASP A 402 -41.45 3.04 9.76
C ASP A 402 -40.46 3.89 10.57
N THR A 403 -41.00 4.93 11.20
CA THR A 403 -40.21 5.87 12.03
C THR A 403 -39.58 5.24 13.27
N ALA A 404 -40.13 4.14 13.79
CA ALA A 404 -39.62 3.47 14.98
C ALA A 404 -38.33 2.70 14.68
N ASN A 405 -38.34 1.91 13.60
CA ASN A 405 -37.20 1.08 13.23
C ASN A 405 -36.13 1.86 12.44
N LYS A 406 -36.47 2.96 11.76
CA LYS A 406 -35.50 3.85 11.08
C LYS A 406 -34.43 4.44 12.00
N LYS A 407 -34.71 4.58 13.31
CA LYS A 407 -33.71 5.02 14.30
C LYS A 407 -32.57 4.03 14.47
N LYS A 408 -32.83 2.72 14.30
CA LYS A 408 -31.86 1.64 14.51
C LYS A 408 -30.74 1.60 13.46
N ILE A 409 -31.04 2.06 12.24
CA ILE A 409 -30.12 2.11 11.11
C ILE A 409 -29.51 3.50 10.87
N LYS A 410 -29.81 4.48 11.74
CA LYS A 410 -29.33 5.85 11.60
C LYS A 410 -27.80 5.89 11.75
N GLY A 411 -27.11 6.29 10.68
CA GLY A 411 -25.65 6.38 10.63
C GLY A 411 -24.94 5.11 10.15
N ALA A 412 -25.67 4.05 9.80
CA ALA A 412 -25.10 2.86 9.18
C ALA A 412 -24.61 3.19 7.76
N LYS A 413 -23.34 2.87 7.47
CA LYS A 413 -22.70 3.16 6.17
C LYS A 413 -22.93 2.09 5.10
N ASN A 414 -23.58 0.99 5.48
CA ASN A 414 -23.77 -0.19 4.66
C ASN A 414 -25.25 -0.54 4.40
N VAL A 415 -26.18 0.37 4.71
CA VAL A 415 -27.61 0.15 4.48
C VAL A 415 -28.07 0.94 3.25
N LEU A 416 -28.80 0.27 2.38
CA LEU A 416 -29.46 0.84 1.21
C LEU A 416 -30.96 0.56 1.32
N ILE A 417 -31.79 1.55 1.00
CA ILE A 417 -33.25 1.41 1.03
C ILE A 417 -33.74 1.50 -0.40
N LEU A 418 -34.62 0.58 -0.81
CA LEU A 418 -35.21 0.60 -2.14
C LEU A 418 -35.92 1.95 -2.44
N PRO A 419 -36.08 2.29 -3.72
CA PRO A 419 -36.85 3.46 -4.13
C PRO A 419 -38.31 3.36 -3.64
N THR A 420 -38.97 4.50 -3.52
CA THR A 420 -40.36 4.66 -3.05
C THR A 420 -40.59 4.20 -1.59
N SER A 421 -41.83 4.34 -1.13
CA SER A 421 -42.29 3.90 0.19
C SER A 421 -43.11 2.59 0.13
N GLU A 422 -42.99 1.84 -0.96
CA GLU A 422 -43.75 0.60 -1.20
C GLU A 422 -42.81 -0.61 -1.32
N SER A 423 -43.36 -1.82 -1.16
CA SER A 423 -42.62 -3.06 -1.41
C SER A 423 -42.46 -3.31 -2.92
N PRO A 424 -41.43 -4.06 -3.37
CA PRO A 424 -41.19 -4.33 -4.79
C PRO A 424 -42.41 -4.82 -5.57
N GLU A 425 -43.24 -5.65 -4.95
CA GLU A 425 -44.44 -6.22 -5.57
C GLU A 425 -45.48 -5.13 -5.82
N ARG A 426 -45.73 -4.27 -4.82
CA ARG A 426 -46.70 -3.17 -4.92
C ARG A 426 -46.26 -2.14 -5.93
N ILE A 427 -44.96 -1.81 -6.00
CA ILE A 427 -44.40 -0.91 -7.01
C ILE A 427 -44.77 -1.40 -8.42
N ILE A 428 -44.55 -2.68 -8.72
CA ILE A 428 -44.83 -3.24 -10.04
C ILE A 428 -46.34 -3.40 -10.27
N ALA A 429 -47.11 -3.79 -9.27
CA ALA A 429 -48.57 -3.91 -9.38
C ALA A 429 -49.23 -2.55 -9.68
N ASN A 430 -48.85 -1.50 -8.93
CA ASN A 430 -49.38 -0.15 -9.13
C ASN A 430 -48.94 0.42 -10.49
N LEU A 431 -47.71 0.15 -10.94
CA LEU A 431 -47.28 0.50 -12.29
C LEU A 431 -48.21 -0.15 -13.33
N LEU A 432 -48.36 -1.47 -13.30
CA LEU A 432 -49.16 -2.22 -14.27
C LEU A 432 -50.66 -1.85 -14.22
N TYR A 433 -51.19 -1.55 -13.03
CA TYR A 433 -52.58 -1.14 -12.87
C TYR A 433 -52.84 0.26 -13.44
N ASN A 434 -51.87 1.16 -13.35
CA ASN A 434 -52.01 2.53 -13.88
C ASN A 434 -51.70 2.64 -15.38
N LEU A 435 -51.17 1.58 -16.01
CA LEU A 435 -50.97 1.55 -17.45
C LEU A 435 -52.31 1.45 -18.20
N SER A 436 -52.35 2.11 -19.35
CA SER A 436 -53.43 1.95 -20.33
C SER A 436 -53.46 0.52 -20.84
N ASP A 437 -54.65 -0.01 -21.11
CA ASP A 437 -54.87 -1.33 -21.69
C ASP A 437 -54.27 -1.44 -23.10
N THR A 438 -54.02 -0.31 -23.76
CA THR A 438 -53.38 -0.22 -25.08
C THR A 438 -51.86 -0.04 -25.02
N ASP A 439 -51.25 -0.01 -23.83
CA ASP A 439 -49.81 0.21 -23.70
C ASP A 439 -49.00 -0.93 -24.38
N PRO A 440 -47.99 -0.61 -25.21
CA PRO A 440 -47.17 -1.62 -25.88
C PRO A 440 -46.46 -2.61 -24.95
N LEU A 441 -46.30 -2.28 -23.66
CA LEU A 441 -45.69 -3.17 -22.68
C LEU A 441 -46.41 -4.53 -22.63
N TRP A 442 -47.75 -4.54 -22.64
CA TRP A 442 -48.57 -5.75 -22.54
C TRP A 442 -48.21 -6.78 -23.61
N ALA A 443 -48.35 -6.40 -24.89
CA ALA A 443 -47.99 -7.25 -26.02
C ALA A 443 -46.51 -7.63 -26.02
N SER A 444 -45.64 -6.76 -25.51
CA SER A 444 -44.21 -7.05 -25.40
C SER A 444 -43.91 -8.13 -24.35
N LEU A 445 -44.69 -8.19 -23.26
CA LEU A 445 -44.53 -9.20 -22.20
C LEU A 445 -44.94 -10.56 -22.75
N ASN A 446 -46.16 -10.66 -23.25
CA ASN A 446 -46.71 -11.80 -23.98
C ASN A 446 -47.97 -11.32 -24.74
N PRO A 447 -48.17 -11.69 -26.02
CA PRO A 447 -49.37 -11.32 -26.79
C PRO A 447 -50.71 -11.58 -26.09
N ASP A 448 -50.79 -12.63 -25.28
CA ASP A 448 -52.01 -13.03 -24.57
C ASP A 448 -52.12 -12.43 -23.16
N TYR A 449 -51.11 -11.66 -22.73
CA TYR A 449 -51.06 -11.08 -21.39
C TYR A 449 -51.69 -9.69 -21.36
N THR A 450 -52.96 -9.64 -20.95
CA THR A 450 -53.71 -8.40 -20.78
C THR A 450 -53.77 -7.97 -19.32
N LYS A 451 -54.21 -6.73 -19.08
CA LYS A 451 -54.47 -6.22 -17.72
C LYS A 451 -55.47 -7.10 -16.95
N GLN A 452 -56.47 -7.64 -17.63
CA GLN A 452 -57.41 -8.58 -17.03
C GLN A 452 -56.73 -9.86 -16.55
N VAL A 453 -55.79 -10.41 -17.32
CA VAL A 453 -55.00 -11.58 -16.93
C VAL A 453 -54.10 -11.25 -15.73
N CYS A 454 -53.44 -10.10 -15.74
CA CYS A 454 -52.55 -9.62 -14.67
C CYS A 454 -53.23 -9.55 -13.29
N PHE A 455 -54.51 -9.16 -13.24
CA PHE A 455 -55.26 -8.94 -12.00
C PHE A 455 -56.45 -9.91 -11.80
N ARG A 456 -56.52 -11.00 -12.57
CA ARG A 456 -57.62 -11.98 -12.51
C ARG A 456 -57.77 -12.59 -11.11
N ASP A 457 -56.65 -13.01 -10.53
CA ASP A 457 -56.63 -13.80 -9.30
C ASP A 457 -56.43 -12.95 -8.04
N TYR A 458 -55.82 -11.77 -8.20
CA TYR A 458 -55.57 -10.80 -7.13
C TYR A 458 -55.91 -9.40 -7.64
N SER A 459 -56.92 -8.77 -7.04
CA SER A 459 -57.25 -7.37 -7.34
C SER A 459 -56.19 -6.43 -6.76
N ILE A 460 -56.09 -5.22 -7.32
CA ILE A 460 -55.12 -4.22 -6.87
C ILE A 460 -55.35 -3.82 -5.40
N GLU A 461 -56.59 -3.81 -4.94
CA GLU A 461 -56.95 -3.52 -3.55
C GLU A 461 -56.45 -4.61 -2.61
N ARG A 462 -56.53 -5.89 -3.00
CA ARG A 462 -55.97 -7.00 -2.20
C ARG A 462 -54.44 -6.93 -2.14
N ILE A 463 -53.79 -6.64 -3.25
CA ILE A 463 -52.32 -6.48 -3.33
C ILE A 463 -51.84 -5.33 -2.44
N ASN A 464 -52.53 -4.19 -2.47
CA ASN A 464 -52.14 -3.03 -1.68
C ASN A 464 -52.46 -3.21 -0.18
N SER A 465 -53.50 -3.95 0.17
CA SER A 465 -53.92 -4.17 1.55
C SER A 465 -53.17 -5.30 2.26
N ASN A 466 -52.83 -6.39 1.56
CA ASN A 466 -52.27 -7.61 2.16
C ASN A 466 -50.90 -7.96 1.57
N ARG A 467 -49.87 -8.01 2.43
CA ARG A 467 -48.47 -8.33 2.03
C ARG A 467 -48.32 -9.74 1.46
N GLU A 468 -49.02 -10.73 2.01
CA GLU A 468 -48.97 -12.11 1.52
C GLU A 468 -49.63 -12.25 0.14
N ASP A 469 -50.73 -11.53 -0.09
CA ASP A 469 -51.39 -11.52 -1.39
C ASP A 469 -50.50 -10.82 -2.45
N ALA A 470 -49.81 -9.73 -2.09
CA ALA A 470 -48.84 -9.08 -2.97
C ALA A 470 -47.69 -10.02 -3.39
N LYS A 471 -47.13 -10.77 -2.42
CA LYS A 471 -46.08 -11.76 -2.68
C LYS A 471 -46.55 -12.91 -3.55
N LYS A 472 -47.73 -13.47 -3.25
CA LYS A 472 -48.34 -14.54 -4.07
C LYS A 472 -48.62 -14.07 -5.49
N TRP A 473 -49.14 -12.85 -5.64
CA TRP A 473 -49.35 -12.24 -6.95
C TRP A 473 -48.04 -12.14 -7.73
N PHE A 474 -46.99 -11.55 -7.15
CA PHE A 474 -45.70 -11.36 -7.84
C PHE A 474 -45.07 -12.69 -8.26
N ARG A 475 -45.06 -13.68 -7.35
CA ARG A 475 -44.55 -15.03 -7.65
C ARG A 475 -45.32 -15.70 -8.78
N LYS A 476 -46.65 -15.60 -8.78
CA LYS A 476 -47.49 -16.15 -9.84
C LYS A 476 -47.17 -15.52 -11.21
N GLN A 477 -47.07 -14.19 -11.27
CA GLN A 477 -46.70 -13.51 -12.52
C GLN A 477 -45.31 -13.95 -13.01
N GLN A 478 -44.36 -14.13 -12.09
CA GLN A 478 -43.02 -14.59 -12.41
C GLN A 478 -42.98 -16.06 -12.86
N GLU A 479 -43.79 -16.94 -12.27
CA GLU A 479 -43.91 -18.35 -12.65
C GLU A 479 -44.51 -18.52 -14.05
N GLU A 480 -45.57 -17.76 -14.37
CA GLU A 480 -46.27 -17.87 -15.66
C GLU A 480 -45.49 -17.25 -16.82
N LEU A 481 -44.79 -16.13 -16.60
CA LEU A 481 -44.15 -15.34 -17.67
C LEU A 481 -42.62 -15.34 -17.62
N GLY A 482 -42.04 -15.94 -16.58
CA GLY A 482 -40.60 -16.07 -16.40
C GLY A 482 -39.88 -14.74 -16.08
N THR A 483 -38.56 -14.80 -16.10
CA THR A 483 -37.67 -13.68 -15.73
C THR A 483 -37.73 -12.49 -16.71
N LYS A 484 -38.25 -12.70 -17.92
CA LYS A 484 -38.46 -11.66 -18.93
C LYS A 484 -39.52 -10.65 -18.46
N TRP A 485 -40.55 -11.10 -17.76
CA TRP A 485 -41.58 -10.23 -17.20
C TRP A 485 -40.99 -9.23 -16.22
N CYS A 486 -40.30 -9.71 -15.16
CA CYS A 486 -39.64 -8.85 -14.18
C CYS A 486 -38.68 -7.86 -14.84
N THR A 487 -37.92 -8.31 -15.85
CA THR A 487 -36.94 -7.44 -16.52
C THR A 487 -37.63 -6.29 -17.27
N LYS A 488 -38.71 -6.58 -17.99
CA LYS A 488 -39.44 -5.58 -18.77
C LYS A 488 -40.25 -4.62 -17.91
N THR A 489 -40.92 -5.13 -16.88
CA THR A 489 -41.70 -4.29 -15.96
C THR A 489 -40.79 -3.37 -15.16
N ILE A 490 -39.66 -3.86 -14.64
CA ILE A 490 -38.67 -3.01 -13.94
C ILE A 490 -38.01 -2.03 -14.90
N HIS A 491 -37.73 -2.42 -16.15
CA HIS A 491 -37.19 -1.49 -17.14
C HIS A 491 -38.17 -0.36 -17.47
N ARG A 492 -39.48 -0.66 -17.59
CA ARG A 492 -40.51 0.36 -17.73
C ARG A 492 -40.56 1.26 -16.50
N TRP A 493 -40.52 0.68 -15.30
CA TRP A 493 -40.49 1.43 -14.05
C TRP A 493 -39.33 2.43 -14.01
N LYS A 494 -38.11 2.03 -14.39
CA LYS A 494 -36.95 2.94 -14.47
C LYS A 494 -37.16 4.14 -15.39
N LYS A 495 -37.92 3.95 -16.47
CA LYS A 495 -38.20 5.00 -17.45
C LYS A 495 -39.22 5.99 -16.90
N ASP A 496 -40.28 5.47 -16.28
CA ASP A 496 -41.39 6.27 -15.78
C ASP A 496 -41.04 6.99 -14.46
N TYR A 497 -40.17 6.40 -13.64
CA TYR A 497 -39.71 6.89 -12.32
C TYR A 497 -38.20 7.13 -12.30
N SER A 498 -37.73 7.95 -13.26
CA SER A 498 -36.29 8.15 -13.47
C SER A 498 -35.59 8.89 -12.33
N GLU A 499 -36.29 9.78 -11.61
CA GLU A 499 -35.74 10.56 -10.50
C GLU A 499 -35.44 9.66 -9.29
N GLU A 500 -36.41 8.82 -8.91
CA GLU A 500 -36.28 7.86 -7.82
C GLU A 500 -35.24 6.81 -8.14
N PHE A 501 -35.18 6.35 -9.39
CA PHE A 501 -34.15 5.44 -9.87
C PHE A 501 -32.74 6.06 -9.77
N ASN A 502 -32.56 7.29 -10.26
CA ASN A 502 -31.25 7.96 -10.24
C ASN A 502 -30.78 8.23 -8.80
N THR A 503 -31.69 8.59 -7.91
CA THR A 503 -31.40 8.79 -6.48
C THR A 503 -30.89 7.48 -5.85
N PHE A 504 -31.59 6.38 -6.08
CA PHE A 504 -31.15 5.07 -5.57
C PHE A 504 -29.80 4.62 -6.11
N VAL A 505 -29.52 4.88 -7.40
CA VAL A 505 -28.21 4.58 -7.99
C VAL A 505 -27.10 5.44 -7.38
N ALA A 506 -27.36 6.72 -7.10
CA ALA A 506 -26.41 7.60 -6.42
C ALA A 506 -26.11 7.15 -4.98
N ASP A 507 -27.14 6.73 -4.24
CA ASP A 507 -27.00 6.15 -2.91
C ASP A 507 -26.16 4.85 -2.96
N PHE A 508 -26.44 3.98 -3.93
CA PHE A 508 -25.67 2.75 -4.14
C PHE A 508 -24.20 3.05 -4.46
N VAL A 509 -23.92 4.00 -5.38
CA VAL A 509 -22.55 4.39 -5.74
C VAL A 509 -21.81 4.94 -4.53
N THR A 510 -22.48 5.73 -3.69
CA THR A 510 -21.91 6.25 -2.43
C THR A 510 -21.55 5.12 -1.47
N VAL A 511 -22.47 4.18 -1.23
CA VAL A 511 -22.23 3.01 -0.38
C VAL A 511 -21.10 2.15 -0.96
N TYR A 512 -21.17 1.79 -2.23
CA TYR A 512 -20.16 0.97 -2.89
C TYR A 512 -18.77 1.60 -2.83
N ASN A 513 -18.65 2.91 -3.08
CA ASN A 513 -17.36 3.60 -3.05
C ASN A 513 -16.77 3.71 -1.63
N ASN A 514 -17.60 3.65 -0.58
CA ASN A 514 -17.13 3.48 0.79
C ASN A 514 -16.52 2.09 1.02
N PHE A 515 -17.16 1.03 0.51
CA PHE A 515 -16.61 -0.33 0.55
C PHE A 515 -15.33 -0.44 -0.29
N ALA A 516 -15.30 0.15 -1.48
CA ALA A 516 -14.15 0.16 -2.37
C ALA A 516 -12.91 0.75 -1.68
N LYS A 517 -13.09 1.86 -0.94
CA LYS A 517 -12.03 2.49 -0.16
C LYS A 517 -11.47 1.59 0.95
N GLU A 518 -12.34 0.86 1.64
CA GLU A 518 -11.98 0.03 2.79
C GLU A 518 -11.37 -1.30 2.34
N LEU A 519 -12.06 -2.01 1.45
CA LEU A 519 -11.67 -3.31 0.90
C LEU A 519 -10.60 -3.22 -0.19
N SER A 520 -10.19 -2.00 -0.57
CA SER A 520 -9.16 -1.75 -1.60
C SER A 520 -9.50 -2.40 -2.95
N ILE A 521 -10.79 -2.39 -3.32
CA ILE A 521 -11.31 -2.78 -4.63
C ILE A 521 -11.61 -1.52 -5.47
N ASP A 522 -11.74 -1.68 -6.79
CA ASP A 522 -12.01 -0.55 -7.70
C ASP A 522 -13.35 0.13 -7.41
N LYS A 523 -13.39 1.46 -7.58
CA LYS A 523 -14.62 2.26 -7.46
C LYS A 523 -15.50 2.11 -8.72
N ILE A 524 -16.81 2.36 -8.57
CA ILE A 524 -17.78 2.45 -9.69
C ILE A 524 -18.21 3.90 -9.89
#